data_AF-A0A358DSW5-F1
#
_entry.id   AF-A0A358DSW5-F1
#
_cell.length_a   1.000
_cell.length_b   1.000
_cell.length_c   1.000
_cell.angle_alpha   90.00
_cell.angle_beta   90.00
_cell.angle_gamma   90.00
#
_symmetry.space_group_name_H-M   'P 1'
#
loop_
_entity.id
_entity.type
_entity.pdbx_description
1 polymer ?
#
loop_
_entity_poly.entity_id
_entity_poly.type
_entity_poly.pdbx_seq_one_letter_code
_entity_poly.pdbx_strand_id
1 'polypeptide(L)' 'KDPTGHQMSEGRVIRGGAWGYNAKSARVAVRFGDKPGRRYAYLGFRLARTLRSHERK' A
#
# COMPACT_ATOMS: atom_id res chain seq x y z
N LYS A 1 -8.46 8.12 15.50
CA LYS A 1 -7.51 8.81 14.59
C LYS A 1 -7.06 7.81 13.54
N ASP A 2 -7.05 8.19 12.27
CA ASP A 2 -6.66 7.27 11.19
C ASP A 2 -5.14 7.10 11.15
N PRO A 3 -4.62 5.86 11.16
CA PRO A 3 -3.19 5.63 11.17
C PRO A 3 -2.59 5.93 9.79
N THR A 4 -1.62 6.85 9.74
CA THR A 4 -0.90 7.23 8.51
C THR A 4 0.47 6.56 8.38
N GLY A 5 0.87 5.72 9.35
CA GLY A 5 2.17 5.07 9.41
C GLY A 5 3.26 5.93 10.05
N HIS A 6 4.49 5.42 10.09
CA HIS A 6 5.63 6.14 10.66
C HIS A 6 6.20 7.14 9.64
N GLN A 7 6.22 8.42 10.01
CA GLN A 7 6.59 9.50 9.08
C GLN A 7 8.05 9.45 8.61
N MET A 8 8.95 8.89 9.43
CA MET A 8 10.39 8.79 9.11
C MET A 8 10.78 7.45 8.49
N SER A 9 9.80 6.64 8.04
CA SER A 9 10.12 5.38 7.37
C SER A 9 10.71 5.66 5.98
N GLU A 10 11.89 5.10 5.70
CA GLU A 10 12.52 5.13 4.38
C GLU A 10 11.70 4.38 3.31
N GLY A 11 10.87 3.42 3.73
CA GLY A 11 10.07 2.57 2.86
C GLY A 11 8.62 3.02 2.69
N ARG A 12 8.00 2.63 1.57
CA ARG A 12 6.55 2.66 1.36
C ARG A 12 6.01 1.24 1.31
N VAL A 13 4.81 1.07 1.85
CA VAL A 13 4.16 -0.24 1.93
C VAL A 13 3.58 -0.63 0.58
N ILE A 14 3.92 -1.83 0.12
CA ILE A 14 3.37 -2.48 -1.08
C ILE A 14 2.54 -3.68 -0.64
N ARG A 15 1.37 -3.86 -1.26
CA ARG A 15 0.38 -4.91 -0.93
C ARG A 15 -0.07 -5.64 -2.19
N GLY A 16 -0.62 -6.84 -2.00
CA GLY A 16 -1.35 -7.57 -3.05
C GLY A 16 -0.51 -8.56 -3.88
N GLY A 17 0.81 -8.58 -3.69
CA GLY A 17 1.70 -9.43 -4.50
C GLY A 17 1.84 -8.92 -5.93
N ALA A 18 2.42 -9.76 -6.78
CA ALA A 18 2.76 -9.44 -8.16
C ALA A 18 2.89 -10.73 -8.98
N TRP A 19 2.88 -10.61 -10.32
CA TRP A 19 3.27 -11.72 -11.19
C TRP A 19 4.73 -12.13 -10.91
N GLY A 20 5.03 -13.42 -11.03
CA GLY A 20 6.35 -13.99 -10.69
C GLY A 20 6.60 -14.21 -9.19
N TYR A 21 5.73 -13.74 -8.29
CA TYR A 21 5.80 -14.08 -6.86
C TYR A 21 4.99 -15.33 -6.55
N ASN A 22 5.36 -16.04 -5.48
CA ASN A 22 4.59 -17.17 -4.98
C ASN A 22 3.18 -16.71 -4.50
N ALA A 23 2.21 -17.63 -4.51
CA ALA A 23 0.85 -17.34 -4.10
C ALA A 23 0.73 -16.85 -2.63
N LYS A 24 1.66 -17.24 -1.75
CA LYS A 24 1.64 -16.81 -0.33
C LYS A 24 1.89 -15.31 -0.19
N SER A 25 2.60 -14.69 -1.14
CA SER A 25 2.86 -13.24 -1.19
C SER A 25 1.61 -12.41 -1.50
N ALA A 26 0.58 -13.00 -2.11
CA ALA A 26 -0.69 -12.33 -2.42
C ALA A 26 -1.68 -12.30 -1.24
N ARG A 27 -1.36 -12.94 -0.10
CA ARG A 27 -2.21 -12.93 1.09
C ARG A 27 -2.37 -11.50 1.63
N VAL A 28 -3.59 -11.16 2.04
CA VAL A 28 -3.97 -9.79 2.47
C VAL A 28 -3.11 -9.23 3.62
N ALA A 29 -2.62 -10.11 4.50
CA ALA A 29 -1.80 -9.74 5.65
C ALA A 29 -0.34 -9.47 5.31
N VAL A 30 0.14 -9.85 4.12
CA VAL A 30 1.54 -9.64 3.72
C VAL A 30 1.79 -8.17 3.41
N ARG A 31 2.93 -7.66 3.89
CA ARG A 31 3.36 -6.27 3.75
C ARG A 31 4.79 -6.25 3.26
N PHE A 32 5.00 -5.78 2.03
CA PHE A 32 6.34 -5.49 1.53
C PHE A 32 6.67 -4.02 1.77
N GLY A 33 7.95 -3.69 1.92
CA GLY A 33 8.43 -2.32 2.10
C GLY A 33 9.56 -2.05 1.13
N ASP A 34 9.49 -0.94 0.40
CA ASP A 34 10.57 -0.56 -0.49
C ASP A 34 10.75 0.97 -0.62
N LYS A 35 11.93 1.41 -1.03
CA LYS A 35 12.24 2.83 -1.23
C LYS A 35 11.39 3.40 -2.36
N PRO A 36 10.81 4.61 -2.21
CA PRO A 36 9.88 5.19 -3.19
C PRO A 36 10.48 5.44 -4.58
N GLY A 37 11.81 5.49 -4.70
CA GLY A 37 12.50 5.64 -5.99
C GLY A 37 12.65 4.34 -6.80
N ARG A 38 12.42 3.17 -6.20
CA ARG A 38 12.56 1.88 -6.90
C ARG A 38 11.33 1.60 -7.76
N ARG A 39 11.58 1.21 -9.01
CA ARG A 39 10.55 0.96 -10.02
C ARG A 39 10.74 -0.44 -10.58
N TYR A 40 9.66 -1.20 -10.65
CA TYR A 40 9.64 -2.56 -11.17
C TYR A 40 8.46 -2.73 -12.11
N ALA A 41 8.61 -3.53 -13.15
CA ALA A 41 7.54 -3.82 -14.10
C ALA A 41 6.32 -4.51 -13.47
N TYR A 42 6.48 -5.10 -12.28
CA TYR A 42 5.42 -5.74 -11.51
C TYR A 42 4.81 -4.85 -10.42
N LEU A 43 5.28 -3.60 -10.25
CA LEU A 43 4.84 -2.70 -9.19
C LEU A 43 3.91 -1.61 -9.75
N GLY A 44 2.69 -1.54 -9.21
CA GLY A 44 1.71 -0.49 -9.50
C GLY A 44 1.02 0.04 -8.23
N PHE A 45 -0.04 0.85 -8.40
CA PHE A 45 -0.83 1.38 -7.30
C PHE A 45 -2.33 1.45 -7.65
N ARG A 46 -3.17 1.49 -6.62
CA ARG A 46 -4.61 1.71 -6.74
C ARG A 46 -4.96 3.06 -6.10
N LEU A 47 -5.73 3.87 -6.81
CA LEU A 47 -6.20 5.16 -6.30
C LEU A 47 -7.21 4.97 -5.16
N ALA A 48 -7.16 5.90 -4.21
CA ALA A 48 -8.16 6.04 -3.14
C ALA A 48 -8.58 7.51 -3.04
N ARG A 49 -9.80 7.76 -2.57
CA ARG A 49 -10.30 9.12 -2.30
C ARG A 49 -10.92 9.19 -0.91
N THR A 50 -10.87 10.36 -0.29
CA THR A 50 -11.60 10.61 0.96
C THR A 50 -13.10 10.65 0.68
N LEU A 51 -13.89 10.03 1.56
CA LEU A 51 -15.33 10.25 1.56
C LEU A 51 -15.59 11.60 2.22
N ARG A 52 -16.41 12.44 1.60
CA ARG A 52 -16.94 13.61 2.30
C ARG A 52 -17.95 13.08 3.32
N SER A 53 -17.70 13.33 4.59
CA SER A 53 -18.72 13.13 5.63
C SER A 53 -19.84 14.11 5.33
N HIS A 54 -21.04 13.60 5.05
CA HIS A 54 -22.24 14.39 5.32
C HIS A 54 -22.29 14.54 6.84
N GLU A 55 -22.30 15.77 7.35
CA GLU A 55 -22.70 16.01 8.72
C GLU A 55 -24.14 15.48 8.85
N ARG A 56 -24.29 14.34 9.52
CA ARG A 56 -25.59 13.99 10.10
C ARG A 56 -25.79 15.02 11.21
N LYS A 57 -26.70 15.97 10.96
CA LYS A 57 -27.39 16.69 12.04
C LYS A 57 -28.03 15.69 12.99
#